data_AF-A0A558JDD2-F1
#
_entry.id   AF-A0A558JDD2-F1
#
_cell.length_a   1.000
_cell.length_b   1.000
_cell.length_c   1.000
_cell.angle_alpha   90.00
_cell.angle_beta   90.00
_cell.angle_gamma   90.00
#
_symmetry.space_group_name_H-M   'P 1'
#
loop_
_entity.id
_entity.type
_entity.pdbx_description
1 polymer ?
#
loop_
_entity_poly.entity_id
_entity_poly.type
_entity_poly.pdbx_seq_one_letter_code
_entity_poly.pdbx_strand_id
1 'polypeptide(L)'
;MKKICILGNSHVGSLKRAWDELKQSSVGKDFEITFFAERGDLLKSLTANNKMLVTDNMRVKQSLEFTSGGFSHVNTNEYDIFLIYGSQLLPFWLYDDAFYSLEFIERSIQEHLEGSQAEHLLTELRKATNKEIFLGHDPMLTQKSSCAQYTVNNYNVGMEKLNSYLAKNYNAKAIKQSEITLENKNICKTDIAYLKNSRRLAIGFNNDNEIHPKDDLQHMNDDFGSIWISNFFEKLYL
;
A
#
# COMPACT_ATOMS: atom_id res chain seq x y z
N MET A 1 11.86 4.30 -19.28
CA MET A 1 11.86 3.72 -17.92
C MET A 1 11.12 4.69 -17.01
N LYS A 2 10.00 4.26 -16.41
CA LYS A 2 9.22 5.07 -15.46
C LYS A 2 9.79 4.90 -14.05
N LYS A 3 9.91 5.99 -13.29
CA LYS A 3 10.41 5.98 -11.91
C LYS A 3 9.26 5.97 -10.90
N ILE A 4 9.23 4.99 -10.02
CA ILE A 4 8.17 4.80 -9.03
C ILE A 4 8.74 4.96 -7.62
N CYS A 5 8.12 5.84 -6.84
CA CYS A 5 8.37 5.95 -5.40
C CYS A 5 7.32 5.15 -4.64
N ILE A 6 7.75 4.15 -3.87
CA ILE A 6 6.87 3.39 -2.98
C ILE A 6 7.09 3.85 -1.55
N LEU A 7 6.03 4.37 -0.92
CA LEU A 7 5.98 4.76 0.49
C LEU A 7 5.15 3.75 1.26
N GLY A 8 5.61 3.31 2.43
CA GLY A 8 4.74 2.49 3.26
C GLY A 8 5.35 1.87 4.51
N ASN A 9 4.55 1.05 5.17
CA ASN A 9 4.91 0.45 6.45
C ASN A 9 5.57 -0.93 6.32
N SER A 10 5.49 -1.77 7.36
CA SER A 10 6.02 -3.14 7.36
C SER A 10 5.54 -4.02 6.20
N HIS A 11 4.34 -3.79 5.64
CA HIS A 11 3.82 -4.57 4.52
C HIS A 11 4.65 -4.37 3.24
N VAL A 12 5.33 -3.23 3.06
CA VAL A 12 6.24 -2.99 1.92
C VAL A 12 7.35 -4.03 1.82
N GLY A 13 7.68 -4.72 2.93
CA GLY A 13 8.70 -5.76 2.94
C GLY A 13 8.49 -6.85 1.88
N SER A 14 7.26 -7.31 1.67
CA SER A 14 6.95 -8.31 0.64
C SER A 14 7.17 -7.76 -0.77
N LEU A 15 6.71 -6.53 -1.04
CA LEU A 15 6.89 -5.89 -2.34
C LEU A 15 8.36 -5.64 -2.68
N LYS A 16 9.15 -5.21 -1.68
CA LYS A 16 10.57 -4.95 -1.88
C LYS A 16 11.31 -6.21 -2.28
N ARG A 17 11.05 -7.33 -1.60
CA ARG A 17 11.74 -8.59 -1.87
C ARG A 17 11.31 -9.19 -3.21
N ALA A 18 10.01 -9.11 -3.53
CA ALA A 18 9.51 -9.44 -4.86
C ALA A 18 10.17 -8.60 -5.96
N TRP A 19 10.34 -7.29 -5.75
CA TRP A 19 11.03 -6.43 -6.70
C TRP A 19 12.51 -6.78 -6.89
N ASP A 20 13.20 -7.16 -5.81
CA ASP A 20 14.62 -7.55 -5.90
C ASP A 20 14.84 -8.76 -6.82
N GLU A 21 13.83 -9.63 -6.97
CA GLU A 21 13.80 -10.73 -7.93
C GLU A 21 13.35 -10.25 -9.32
N LEU A 22 12.23 -9.51 -9.40
CA LEU A 22 11.61 -9.08 -10.67
C LEU A 22 12.41 -8.06 -11.45
N LYS A 23 13.25 -7.24 -10.80
CA LYS A 23 14.06 -6.21 -11.48
C LYS A 23 15.06 -6.79 -12.50
N GLN A 24 15.35 -8.10 -12.43
CA GLN A 24 16.20 -8.79 -13.40
C GLN A 24 15.43 -9.29 -14.64
N SER A 25 14.09 -9.25 -14.59
CA SER A 25 13.22 -9.65 -15.69
C SER A 25 13.04 -8.53 -16.74
N SER A 26 12.20 -8.76 -17.75
CA SER A 26 11.83 -7.73 -18.74
C SER A 26 11.14 -6.52 -18.10
N VAL A 27 10.34 -6.72 -17.05
CA VAL A 27 9.63 -5.65 -16.34
C VAL A 27 10.61 -4.66 -15.71
N GLY A 28 11.77 -5.13 -15.26
CA GLY A 28 12.85 -4.30 -14.72
C GLY A 28 13.47 -3.32 -15.71
N LYS A 29 13.20 -3.46 -17.01
CA LYS A 29 13.65 -2.52 -18.05
C LYS A 29 12.70 -1.32 -18.20
N ASP A 30 11.43 -1.52 -17.83
CA ASP A 30 10.40 -0.51 -18.00
C ASP A 30 10.23 0.35 -16.75
N PHE A 31 10.57 -0.18 -15.57
CA PHE A 31 10.37 0.48 -14.29
C PHE A 31 11.63 0.51 -13.42
N GLU A 32 11.80 1.62 -12.72
CA GLU A 32 12.78 1.79 -11.63
C GLU A 32 11.99 2.10 -10.35
N ILE A 33 12.20 1.31 -9.30
CA ILE A 33 11.48 1.48 -8.03
C ILE A 33 12.45 1.89 -6.92
N THR A 34 12.07 2.92 -6.17
CA THR A 34 12.72 3.31 -4.91
C THR A 34 11.75 3.18 -3.75
N PHE A 35 12.19 2.53 -2.67
CA PHE A 35 11.36 2.28 -1.49
C PHE A 35 11.71 3.23 -0.35
N PHE A 36 10.69 3.88 0.21
CA PHE A 36 10.79 4.76 1.38
C PHE A 36 9.85 4.20 2.45
N ALA A 37 10.39 3.39 3.35
CA ALA A 37 9.56 2.63 4.28
C ALA A 37 10.11 2.67 5.71
N GLU A 38 9.22 2.48 6.68
CA GLU A 38 9.52 2.32 8.10
C GLU A 38 8.47 1.39 8.73
N ARG A 39 8.82 0.66 9.80
CA ARG A 39 7.86 -0.23 10.46
C ARG A 39 6.86 0.58 11.30
N GLY A 40 5.63 0.08 11.42
CA GLY A 40 4.58 0.75 12.18
C GLY A 40 4.06 2.01 11.47
N ASP A 41 3.69 3.04 12.23
CA ASP A 41 3.02 4.25 11.73
C ASP A 41 3.92 5.49 11.68
N LEU A 42 5.23 5.32 11.86
CA LEU A 42 6.17 6.44 12.01
C LEU A 42 6.35 7.32 10.75
N LEU A 43 5.99 6.84 9.55
CA LEU A 43 5.94 7.71 8.36
C LEU A 43 4.90 8.85 8.48
N LYS A 44 4.01 8.85 9.49
CA LYS A 44 3.19 10.02 9.83
C LYS A 44 4.01 11.27 10.21
N SER A 45 5.30 11.09 10.51
CA SER A 45 6.23 12.21 10.75
C SER A 45 6.78 12.85 9.47
N LEU A 46 6.48 12.30 8.28
CA LEU A 46 6.83 12.96 7.02
C LEU A 46 5.92 14.17 6.80
N THR A 47 6.51 15.27 6.36
CA THR A 47 5.80 16.50 6.00
C THR A 47 6.32 17.04 4.67
N ALA A 48 5.44 17.69 3.92
CA ALA A 48 5.79 18.34 2.69
C ALA A 48 6.59 19.61 2.95
N ASN A 49 7.74 19.72 2.31
CA ASN A 49 8.53 20.95 2.22
C ASN A 49 8.87 21.18 0.74
N ASN A 50 8.12 22.08 0.11
CA ASN A 50 8.18 22.34 -1.33
C ASN A 50 7.96 21.05 -2.14
N LYS A 51 8.95 20.63 -2.94
CA LYS A 51 8.90 19.42 -3.76
C LYS A 51 9.43 18.18 -3.04
N MET A 52 9.58 18.23 -1.72
CA MET A 52 10.12 17.14 -0.94
C MET A 52 9.16 16.67 0.15
N LEU A 53 9.22 15.38 0.48
CA LEU A 53 8.78 14.89 1.79
C LEU A 53 10.00 14.73 2.69
N VAL A 54 9.96 15.38 3.85
CA VAL A 54 11.05 15.42 4.83
C VAL A 54 10.54 15.05 6.21
N THR A 55 11.44 14.64 7.09
CA THR A 55 11.15 14.40 8.50
C THR A 55 12.33 14.89 9.36
N ASP A 56 12.02 15.38 10.55
CA ASP A 56 12.99 15.67 11.61
C ASP A 56 13.25 14.45 12.52
N ASN A 57 12.43 13.40 12.39
CA ASN A 57 12.59 12.17 13.13
C ASN A 57 13.80 11.39 12.61
N MET A 58 14.89 11.41 13.38
CA MET A 58 16.15 10.75 13.03
C MET A 58 16.02 9.25 12.75
N ARG A 59 15.13 8.55 13.46
CA ARG A 59 14.88 7.13 13.23
C ARG A 59 14.28 6.90 11.85
N VAL A 60 13.23 7.67 11.51
CA VAL A 60 12.59 7.58 10.20
C VAL A 60 13.60 7.94 9.11
N LYS A 61 14.39 9.00 9.31
CA LYS A 61 15.43 9.41 8.37
C LYS A 61 16.42 8.27 8.05
N GLN A 62 16.89 7.55 9.06
CA GLN A 62 17.77 6.38 8.91
C GLN A 62 17.07 5.22 8.18
N SER A 63 15.81 4.95 8.52
CA SER A 63 15.00 3.94 7.83
C SER A 63 14.85 4.26 6.34
N LEU A 64 14.55 5.52 6.01
CA LEU A 64 14.45 5.98 4.62
C LEU A 64 15.78 5.84 3.88
N GLU A 65 16.89 6.26 4.48
CA GLU A 65 18.23 6.10 3.89
C GLU A 65 18.50 4.62 3.58
N PHE A 66 18.18 3.73 4.50
CA PHE A 66 18.36 2.29 4.31
C PHE A 66 17.47 1.73 3.19
N THR A 67 16.16 1.98 3.24
CA THR A 67 15.22 1.34 2.30
C THR A 67 15.33 1.87 0.88
N SER A 68 15.75 3.12 0.72
CA SER A 68 15.87 3.79 -0.58
C SER A 68 17.24 3.61 -1.23
N GLY A 69 18.21 3.06 -0.50
CA GLY A 69 19.59 2.94 -0.98
C GLY A 69 20.41 4.22 -0.86
N GLY A 70 20.05 5.12 0.07
CA GLY A 70 20.87 6.26 0.48
C GLY A 70 20.13 7.59 0.64
N PHE A 71 18.83 7.65 0.36
CA PHE A 71 18.04 8.89 0.41
C PHE A 71 17.28 9.04 1.73
N SER A 72 17.52 10.13 2.45
CA SER A 72 16.82 10.47 3.70
C SER A 72 15.48 11.19 3.52
N HIS A 73 15.12 11.50 2.28
CA HIS A 73 13.95 12.30 1.93
C HIS A 73 13.46 11.90 0.54
N VAL A 74 12.20 12.23 0.22
CA VAL A 74 11.62 11.97 -1.10
C VAL A 74 11.61 13.24 -1.90
N ASN A 75 12.46 13.36 -2.92
CA ASN A 75 12.35 14.44 -3.91
C ASN A 75 11.30 14.07 -4.98
N THR A 76 10.12 14.70 -4.91
CA THR A 76 8.99 14.34 -5.78
C THR A 76 9.23 14.63 -7.27
N ASN A 77 10.23 15.44 -7.61
CA ASN A 77 10.62 15.66 -9.00
C ASN A 77 11.30 14.44 -9.64
N GLU A 78 11.88 13.55 -8.86
CA GLU A 78 12.65 12.39 -9.35
C GLU A 78 11.80 11.18 -9.74
N TYR A 79 10.50 11.18 -9.40
CA TYR A 79 9.61 10.05 -9.63
C TYR A 79 8.44 10.44 -10.51
N ASP A 80 8.01 9.57 -11.41
CA ASP A 80 6.86 9.80 -12.29
C ASP A 80 5.55 9.42 -11.59
N ILE A 81 5.61 8.40 -10.73
CA ILE A 81 4.46 7.76 -10.07
C ILE A 81 4.78 7.53 -8.60
N PHE A 82 3.78 7.66 -7.75
CA PHE A 82 3.86 7.31 -6.34
C PHE A 82 2.89 6.18 -6.02
N LEU A 83 3.30 5.29 -5.13
CA LEU A 83 2.45 4.29 -4.53
C LEU A 83 2.58 4.37 -3.01
N ILE A 84 1.47 4.59 -2.32
CA ILE A 84 1.36 4.39 -0.89
C ILE A 84 0.88 2.97 -0.67
N TYR A 85 1.69 2.12 -0.05
CA TYR A 85 1.36 0.70 0.13
C TYR A 85 1.34 0.29 1.59
N GLY A 86 0.31 -0.47 1.96
CA GLY A 86 -0.03 -0.65 3.34
C GLY A 86 -0.38 0.70 3.97
N SER A 87 0.09 0.94 5.19
CA SER A 87 -0.10 2.23 5.90
C SER A 87 -1.51 2.44 6.46
N GLN A 88 -2.11 1.39 7.02
CA GLN A 88 -3.40 1.48 7.74
C GLN A 88 -4.58 1.86 6.85
N LEU A 89 -4.43 1.77 5.52
CA LEU A 89 -5.57 1.83 4.62
C LEU A 89 -6.25 0.47 4.65
N LEU A 90 -7.47 0.40 5.15
CA LEU A 90 -8.26 -0.83 5.13
C LEU A 90 -9.03 -0.95 3.79
N PRO A 91 -9.40 -2.17 3.35
CA PRO A 91 -10.35 -2.32 2.24
C PRO A 91 -11.68 -1.66 2.58
N PHE A 92 -12.28 -0.95 1.63
CA PHE A 92 -13.60 -0.34 1.80
C PHE A 92 -14.68 -1.26 1.22
N TRP A 93 -15.68 -1.60 2.02
CA TRP A 93 -16.75 -2.52 1.67
C TRP A 93 -18.08 -1.78 1.65
N LEU A 94 -18.92 -2.07 0.66
CA LEU A 94 -20.27 -1.53 0.60
C LEU A 94 -21.28 -2.64 0.25
N TYR A 95 -22.38 -2.71 0.99
CA TYR A 95 -23.47 -3.63 0.63
C TYR A 95 -24.10 -3.20 -0.69
N ASP A 96 -24.30 -4.15 -1.60
CA ASP A 96 -24.79 -3.94 -2.95
C ASP A 96 -26.31 -4.02 -3.06
N ASP A 97 -26.97 -4.56 -2.02
CA ASP A 97 -28.42 -4.69 -1.91
C ASP A 97 -29.08 -3.53 -1.11
N ALA A 98 -28.30 -2.55 -0.66
CA ALA A 98 -28.76 -1.41 0.11
C ALA A 98 -28.67 -0.09 -0.66
N PHE A 99 -29.63 0.80 -0.42
CA PHE A 99 -29.57 2.18 -0.93
C PHE A 99 -28.80 3.08 0.03
N TYR A 100 -27.83 3.81 -0.50
CA TYR A 100 -27.09 4.85 0.21
C TYR A 100 -27.13 6.14 -0.60
N SER A 101 -27.32 7.28 0.05
CA SER A 101 -27.13 8.58 -0.62
C SER A 101 -25.65 8.78 -0.94
N LEU A 102 -25.37 9.63 -1.94
CA LEU A 102 -23.98 9.93 -2.33
C LEU A 102 -23.22 10.59 -1.17
N GLU A 103 -23.89 11.48 -0.42
CA GLU A 103 -23.32 12.18 0.72
C GLU A 103 -22.94 11.22 1.86
N PHE A 104 -23.78 10.21 2.12
CA PHE A 104 -23.47 9.18 3.11
C PHE A 104 -22.24 8.37 2.70
N ILE A 105 -22.14 7.96 1.43
CA ILE A 105 -20.98 7.22 0.92
C ILE A 105 -19.71 8.08 1.02
N GLU A 106 -19.75 9.33 0.56
CA GLU A 106 -18.60 10.24 0.60
C GLU A 106 -18.14 10.49 2.05
N ARG A 107 -19.07 10.71 2.98
CA ARG A 107 -18.76 10.89 4.39
C ARG A 107 -18.16 9.63 5.01
N SER A 108 -18.71 8.46 4.70
CA SER A 108 -18.19 7.17 5.18
C SER A 108 -16.78 6.90 4.69
N ILE A 109 -16.47 7.23 3.43
CA ILE A 109 -15.12 7.11 2.88
C ILE A 109 -14.17 8.10 3.55
N GLN A 110 -14.61 9.34 3.80
CA GLN A 110 -13.80 10.32 4.51
C GLN A 110 -13.41 9.80 5.90
N GLU A 111 -14.39 9.32 6.68
CA GLU A 111 -14.15 8.76 8.02
C GLU A 111 -13.29 7.48 7.97
N HIS A 112 -13.42 6.67 6.92
CA HIS A 112 -12.59 5.49 6.70
C HIS A 112 -11.11 5.83 6.45
N LEU A 113 -10.84 6.97 5.81
CA LEU A 113 -9.48 7.45 5.54
C LEU A 113 -8.89 8.22 6.73
N GLU A 114 -9.74 8.96 7.46
CA GLU A 114 -9.34 9.90 8.50
C GLU A 114 -8.46 9.23 9.58
N GLY A 115 -7.30 9.83 9.83
CA GLY A 115 -6.35 9.35 10.85
C GLY A 115 -5.47 8.17 10.43
N SER A 116 -5.69 7.58 9.24
CA SER A 116 -4.80 6.57 8.68
C SER A 116 -3.45 7.18 8.27
N GLN A 117 -2.37 6.39 8.31
CA GLN A 117 -1.08 6.82 7.78
C GLN A 117 -1.15 7.06 6.26
N ALA A 118 -1.98 6.30 5.54
CA ALA A 118 -2.17 6.46 4.11
C ALA A 118 -2.80 7.82 3.74
N GLU A 119 -3.81 8.28 4.50
CA GLU A 119 -4.42 9.60 4.29
C GLU A 119 -3.41 10.72 4.55
N HIS A 120 -2.65 10.63 5.65
CA HIS A 120 -1.57 11.58 5.93
C HIS A 120 -0.55 11.65 4.79
N LEU A 121 -0.03 10.50 4.35
CA LEU A 121 0.94 10.45 3.25
C LEU A 121 0.37 10.96 1.92
N LEU A 122 -0.89 10.66 1.62
CA LEU A 122 -1.59 11.14 0.44
C LEU A 122 -1.69 12.68 0.47
N THR A 123 -2.11 13.24 1.60
CA THR A 123 -2.22 14.68 1.82
C THR A 123 -0.87 15.39 1.68
N GLU A 124 0.19 14.85 2.30
CA GLU A 124 1.54 15.44 2.20
C GLU A 124 2.12 15.31 0.78
N LEU A 125 1.95 14.16 0.11
CA LEU A 125 2.37 14.03 -1.29
C LEU A 125 1.64 15.03 -2.19
N ARG A 126 0.34 15.26 -1.98
CA ARG A 126 -0.44 16.20 -2.78
C ARG A 126 -0.01 17.64 -2.61
N LYS A 127 0.46 18.03 -1.41
CA LYS A 127 1.10 19.34 -1.20
C LYS A 127 2.39 19.47 -2.02
N ALA A 128 3.13 18.39 -2.22
CA ALA A 128 4.41 18.41 -2.92
C ALA A 128 4.28 18.22 -4.45
N THR A 129 3.33 17.42 -4.93
CA THR A 129 3.24 17.01 -6.34
C THR A 129 1.82 16.75 -6.85
N ASN A 130 1.61 17.03 -8.14
CA ASN A 130 0.38 16.73 -8.89
C ASN A 130 0.48 15.44 -9.71
N LYS A 131 1.59 14.69 -9.60
CA LYS A 131 1.81 13.43 -10.30
C LYS A 131 0.85 12.33 -9.84
N GLU A 132 0.75 11.25 -10.60
CA GLU A 132 -0.16 10.16 -10.28
C GLU A 132 0.19 9.48 -8.95
N ILE A 133 -0.82 9.25 -8.10
CA ILE A 133 -0.66 8.55 -6.82
C ILE A 133 -1.60 7.35 -6.81
N PHE A 134 -1.04 6.20 -6.50
CA PHE A 134 -1.76 4.98 -6.22
C PHE A 134 -1.74 4.65 -4.73
N LEU A 135 -2.78 3.95 -4.27
CA LEU A 135 -2.88 3.46 -2.91
C LEU A 135 -3.13 1.95 -2.93
N GLY A 136 -2.34 1.18 -2.19
CA GLY A 136 -2.61 -0.22 -1.90
C GLY A 136 -2.99 -0.37 -0.45
N HIS A 137 -4.19 -0.89 -0.18
CA HIS A 137 -4.66 -1.15 1.18
C HIS A 137 -3.84 -2.27 1.85
N ASP A 138 -3.86 -2.32 3.18
CA ASP A 138 -3.29 -3.42 3.96
C ASP A 138 -3.91 -4.75 3.49
N PRO A 139 -3.12 -5.82 3.29
CA PRO A 139 -3.65 -7.12 2.93
C PRO A 139 -4.80 -7.55 3.84
N MET A 140 -5.82 -8.17 3.24
CA MET A 140 -6.95 -8.68 4.01
C MET A 140 -6.47 -9.70 5.07
N LEU A 141 -7.01 -9.58 6.29
CA LEU A 141 -6.64 -10.46 7.40
C LEU A 141 -6.97 -11.93 7.07
N THR A 142 -6.15 -12.84 7.58
CA THR A 142 -6.33 -14.29 7.35
C THR A 142 -7.25 -14.98 8.37
N GLN A 143 -7.75 -14.28 9.40
CA GLN A 143 -8.49 -14.88 10.53
C GLN A 143 -10.02 -14.72 10.50
N LYS A 144 -10.69 -15.38 11.47
CA LYS A 144 -12.13 -15.62 11.63
C LYS A 144 -12.97 -14.39 12.09
N SER A 145 -12.79 -13.19 11.55
CA SER A 145 -13.96 -12.29 11.57
C SER A 145 -15.06 -12.95 10.73
N SER A 146 -16.31 -12.87 11.18
CA SER A 146 -17.45 -13.45 10.46
C SER A 146 -17.73 -12.64 9.19
N CYS A 147 -16.87 -12.77 8.19
CA CYS A 147 -17.10 -12.17 6.87
C CYS A 147 -18.18 -12.89 6.06
N ALA A 148 -18.96 -13.78 6.67
CA ALA A 148 -20.04 -14.49 5.99
C ALA A 148 -21.05 -13.54 5.31
N GLN A 149 -21.02 -12.25 5.66
CA GLN A 149 -21.87 -11.21 5.11
C GLN A 149 -21.27 -10.48 3.89
N TYR A 150 -19.97 -10.58 3.62
CA TYR A 150 -19.33 -9.85 2.51
C TYR A 150 -19.09 -10.74 1.28
N THR A 151 -19.48 -10.24 0.12
CA THR A 151 -19.27 -10.85 -1.19
C THR A 151 -18.17 -10.15 -1.98
N VAL A 152 -17.74 -10.76 -3.09
CA VAL A 152 -16.78 -10.15 -4.02
C VAL A 152 -17.34 -8.84 -4.57
N ASN A 153 -18.66 -8.81 -4.78
CA ASN A 153 -19.33 -7.63 -5.27
C ASN A 153 -19.28 -6.51 -4.23
N ASN A 154 -19.46 -6.80 -2.94
CA ASN A 154 -19.37 -5.77 -1.89
C ASN A 154 -17.98 -5.12 -1.82
N TYR A 155 -16.94 -5.93 -2.01
CA TYR A 155 -15.57 -5.43 -2.13
C TYR A 155 -15.40 -4.54 -3.37
N ASN A 156 -15.83 -5.04 -4.53
CA ASN A 156 -15.66 -4.33 -5.80
C ASN A 156 -16.41 -2.99 -5.81
N VAL A 157 -17.69 -2.98 -5.41
CA VAL A 157 -18.51 -1.77 -5.30
C VAL A 157 -17.88 -0.79 -4.30
N GLY A 158 -17.46 -1.27 -3.12
CA GLY A 158 -16.80 -0.43 -2.14
C GLY A 158 -15.51 0.21 -2.69
N MET A 159 -14.64 -0.58 -3.31
CA MET A 159 -13.40 -0.10 -3.91
C MET A 159 -13.62 0.85 -5.10
N GLU A 160 -14.71 0.69 -5.86
CA GLU A 160 -15.10 1.64 -6.92
C GLU A 160 -15.57 2.98 -6.36
N LYS A 161 -16.32 2.98 -5.25
CA LYS A 161 -16.71 4.21 -4.54
C LYS A 161 -15.50 4.91 -3.93
N LEU A 162 -14.60 4.16 -3.28
CA LEU A 162 -13.34 4.68 -2.78
C LEU A 162 -12.51 5.31 -3.90
N ASN A 163 -12.37 4.63 -5.04
CA ASN A 163 -11.66 5.18 -6.20
C ASN A 163 -12.29 6.46 -6.75
N SER A 164 -13.63 6.49 -6.83
CA SER A 164 -14.35 7.69 -7.29
C SER A 164 -14.10 8.88 -6.37
N TYR A 165 -14.10 8.65 -5.05
CA TYR A 165 -13.77 9.66 -4.05
C TYR A 165 -12.30 10.12 -4.15
N LEU A 166 -11.35 9.19 -4.26
CA LEU A 166 -9.93 9.49 -4.37
C LEU A 166 -9.58 10.24 -5.67
N ALA A 167 -10.20 9.88 -6.79
CA ALA A 167 -10.02 10.57 -8.07
C ALA A 167 -10.52 12.02 -7.99
N LYS A 168 -11.72 12.22 -7.42
CA LYS A 168 -12.34 13.55 -7.26
C LYS A 168 -11.54 14.47 -6.34
N ASN A 169 -11.12 13.97 -5.17
CA ASN A 169 -10.55 14.80 -4.11
C ASN A 169 -9.02 14.87 -4.15
N TYR A 170 -8.37 13.84 -4.68
CA TYR A 170 -6.92 13.69 -4.64
C TYR A 170 -6.31 13.29 -5.98
N ASN A 171 -7.03 13.22 -7.11
CA ASN A 171 -6.47 12.71 -8.38
C ASN A 171 -5.66 11.40 -8.17
N ALA A 172 -6.19 10.50 -7.35
CA ALA A 172 -5.50 9.29 -6.89
C ALA A 172 -6.37 8.04 -7.11
N LYS A 173 -5.74 6.87 -7.08
CA LYS A 173 -6.41 5.59 -7.35
C LYS A 173 -6.01 4.50 -6.36
N ALA A 174 -6.98 3.87 -5.71
CA ALA A 174 -6.78 2.66 -4.94
C ALA A 174 -6.69 1.42 -5.85
N ILE A 175 -5.68 0.59 -5.61
CA ILE A 175 -5.47 -0.70 -6.23
C ILE A 175 -6.07 -1.78 -5.34
N LYS A 176 -6.88 -2.65 -5.96
CA LYS A 176 -7.49 -3.80 -5.27
C LYS A 176 -6.44 -4.88 -5.02
N GLN A 177 -6.58 -5.60 -3.92
CA GLN A 177 -5.90 -6.86 -3.73
C GLN A 177 -6.36 -7.87 -4.80
N SER A 178 -5.42 -8.62 -5.37
CA SER A 178 -5.72 -9.58 -6.44
C SER A 178 -6.52 -10.77 -5.90
N GLU A 179 -7.56 -11.18 -6.63
CA GLU A 179 -8.45 -12.28 -6.22
C GLU A 179 -7.72 -13.61 -6.05
N ILE A 180 -6.63 -13.84 -6.80
CA ILE A 180 -5.79 -15.04 -6.67
C ILE A 180 -5.07 -15.13 -5.32
N THR A 181 -4.99 -14.01 -4.58
CA THR A 181 -4.40 -14.01 -3.24
C THR A 181 -5.41 -14.35 -2.14
N LEU A 182 -6.69 -14.48 -2.49
CA LEU A 182 -7.76 -14.65 -1.52
C LEU A 182 -8.13 -16.12 -1.32
N GLU A 183 -8.62 -16.46 -0.13
CA GLU A 183 -9.05 -17.82 0.19
C GLU A 183 -10.25 -18.23 -0.68
N ASN A 184 -10.19 -19.42 -1.29
CA ASN A 184 -11.28 -19.96 -2.10
C ASN A 184 -12.62 -19.94 -1.31
N LYS A 185 -13.64 -19.26 -1.86
CA LYS A 185 -14.99 -19.03 -1.27
C LYS A 185 -15.06 -17.98 -0.16
N ASN A 186 -13.96 -17.33 0.22
CA ASN A 186 -13.95 -16.29 1.25
C ASN A 186 -13.11 -15.07 0.82
N ILE A 187 -13.74 -14.20 0.03
CA ILE A 187 -13.09 -13.04 -0.58
C ILE A 187 -12.61 -11.98 0.42
N CYS A 188 -13.00 -12.06 1.69
CA CYS A 188 -12.53 -11.10 2.69
C CYS A 188 -11.21 -11.52 3.35
N LYS A 189 -10.60 -12.64 2.93
CA LYS A 189 -9.40 -13.20 3.56
C LYS A 189 -8.33 -13.47 2.54
N THR A 190 -7.11 -13.13 2.90
CA THR A 190 -5.93 -13.61 2.18
C THR A 190 -5.74 -15.11 2.49
N ASP A 191 -5.34 -15.90 1.48
CA ASP A 191 -5.03 -17.32 1.68
C ASP A 191 -3.86 -17.48 2.67
N ILE A 192 -4.01 -18.40 3.63
CA ILE A 192 -3.01 -18.67 4.67
C ILE A 192 -1.65 -19.10 4.10
N ALA A 193 -1.60 -19.62 2.88
CA ALA A 193 -0.36 -19.91 2.17
C ALA A 193 0.55 -18.68 2.07
N TYR A 194 -0.04 -17.48 1.90
CA TYR A 194 0.69 -16.22 1.80
C TYR A 194 1.21 -15.68 3.14
N LEU A 195 0.88 -16.29 4.29
CA LEU A 195 1.51 -15.95 5.57
C LEU A 195 2.81 -16.71 5.79
N LYS A 196 2.95 -17.87 5.15
CA LYS A 196 4.03 -18.81 5.46
C LYS A 196 5.37 -18.17 5.13
N ASN A 197 6.25 -18.17 6.13
CA ASN A 197 7.59 -17.59 6.05
C ASN A 197 7.58 -16.09 5.69
N SER A 198 6.51 -15.35 6.03
CA SER A 198 6.54 -13.89 5.91
C SER A 198 7.68 -13.32 6.77
N ARG A 199 8.34 -12.27 6.28
CA ARG A 199 9.52 -11.67 6.90
C ARG A 199 9.33 -10.18 7.15
N ARG A 200 9.85 -9.72 8.29
CA ARG A 200 9.86 -8.30 8.66
C ARG A 200 10.59 -7.48 7.60
N LEU A 201 10.05 -6.29 7.28
CA LEU A 201 10.72 -5.31 6.43
C LEU A 201 12.09 -4.97 7.01
N ALA A 202 13.17 -5.08 6.23
CA ALA A 202 14.48 -4.60 6.63
C ALA A 202 14.55 -3.06 6.56
N ILE A 203 14.98 -2.43 7.65
CA ILE A 203 15.05 -0.96 7.80
C ILE A 203 16.39 -0.47 8.33
N GLY A 204 17.41 -1.35 8.41
CA GLY A 204 18.73 -1.02 8.95
C GLY A 204 18.79 -1.10 10.48
N PHE A 205 17.86 -1.83 11.11
CA PHE A 205 17.75 -1.96 12.56
C PHE A 205 17.60 -3.44 12.97
N ASN A 206 17.39 -3.68 14.26
CA ASN A 206 17.17 -5.02 14.79
C ASN A 206 15.98 -5.71 14.10
N ASN A 207 16.05 -7.03 14.00
CA ASN A 207 15.01 -7.92 13.47
C ASN A 207 14.75 -7.78 11.96
N ASP A 208 15.71 -7.19 11.22
CA ASP A 208 15.66 -7.14 9.76
C ASP A 208 15.58 -8.53 9.13
N ASN A 209 14.58 -8.73 8.26
CA ASN A 209 14.29 -9.99 7.58
C ASN A 209 13.98 -11.18 8.50
N GLU A 210 13.80 -10.97 9.81
CA GLU A 210 13.33 -12.02 10.70
C GLU A 210 11.96 -12.53 10.26
N ILE A 211 11.77 -13.84 10.38
CA ILE A 211 10.50 -14.48 10.11
C ILE A 211 9.49 -13.99 11.15
N HIS A 212 8.30 -13.62 10.71
CA HIS A 212 7.22 -13.23 11.61
C HIS A 212 6.79 -14.40 12.51
N PRO A 213 6.29 -14.13 13.73
CA PRO A 213 5.69 -15.16 14.57
C PRO A 213 4.61 -15.97 13.84
N LYS A 214 4.41 -17.23 14.22
CA LYS A 214 3.43 -18.12 13.57
C LYS A 214 1.98 -17.65 13.70
N ASP A 215 1.70 -16.80 14.67
CA ASP A 215 0.43 -16.16 14.95
C ASP A 215 0.30 -14.76 14.33
N ASP A 216 1.25 -14.36 13.47
CA ASP A 216 1.10 -13.18 12.62
C ASP A 216 0.15 -13.49 11.46
N LEU A 217 -0.93 -12.71 11.39
CA LEU A 217 -2.05 -12.93 10.48
C LEU A 217 -2.24 -11.79 9.49
N GLN A 218 -1.33 -10.82 9.54
CA GLN A 218 -1.42 -9.55 8.81
C GLN A 218 -0.28 -9.43 7.79
N HIS A 219 0.90 -9.98 8.09
CA HIS A 219 2.06 -9.84 7.22
C HIS A 219 2.16 -10.97 6.19
N MET A 220 2.29 -10.57 4.93
CA MET A 220 2.35 -11.48 3.78
C MET A 220 3.79 -11.77 3.36
N ASN A 221 3.97 -12.91 2.73
CA ASN A 221 5.22 -13.42 2.20
C ASN A 221 5.54 -12.83 0.82
N ASP A 222 6.61 -13.32 0.22
CA ASP A 222 7.17 -12.74 -1.00
C ASP A 222 6.35 -13.12 -2.24
N ASP A 223 5.74 -14.31 -2.25
CA ASP A 223 4.83 -14.75 -3.33
C ASP A 223 3.63 -13.80 -3.45
N PHE A 224 3.07 -13.40 -2.31
CA PHE A 224 2.02 -12.37 -2.29
C PHE A 224 2.52 -11.06 -2.89
N GLY A 225 3.72 -10.63 -2.50
CA GLY A 225 4.34 -9.40 -3.01
C GLY A 225 4.54 -9.44 -4.54
N SER A 226 4.97 -10.57 -5.07
CA SER A 226 5.15 -10.81 -6.51
C SER A 226 3.85 -10.70 -7.28
N ILE A 227 2.76 -11.27 -6.76
CA ILE A 227 1.44 -11.15 -7.37
C ILE A 227 0.94 -9.70 -7.33
N TRP A 228 1.09 -9.05 -6.17
CA TRP A 228 0.59 -7.69 -5.98
C TRP A 228 1.31 -6.69 -6.89
N ILE A 229 2.64 -6.74 -6.94
CA ILE A 229 3.44 -5.81 -7.77
C ILE A 229 3.22 -6.04 -9.27
N SER A 230 3.05 -7.30 -9.69
CA SER A 230 2.72 -7.64 -11.08
C SER A 230 1.36 -7.07 -11.47
N ASN A 231 0.34 -7.24 -10.61
CA ASN A 231 -0.98 -6.65 -10.82
C ASN A 231 -0.90 -5.12 -10.91
N PHE A 232 -0.09 -4.49 -10.05
CA PHE A 232 0.12 -3.06 -10.08
C PHE A 232 0.71 -2.60 -11.42
N PHE A 233 1.74 -3.28 -11.93
CA PHE A 233 2.32 -2.95 -13.24
C PHE A 233 1.33 -3.10 -14.39
N GLU A 234 0.49 -4.13 -14.39
CA GLU A 234 -0.58 -4.27 -15.39
C GLU A 234 -1.49 -3.04 -15.42
N LYS A 235 -1.78 -2.43 -14.26
CA LYS A 235 -2.58 -1.21 -14.18
C LYS A 235 -1.87 0.03 -14.72
N LEU A 236 -0.54 0.03 -14.84
CA LEU A 236 0.23 1.15 -15.40
C LEU A 236 0.37 1.11 -16.93
N TYR A 237 -0.02 0.00 -17.56
CA TYR A 237 -0.05 -0.17 -19.02
C TYR A 237 -1.45 0.02 -19.62
N LEU A 238 -2.50 0.05 -18.79
CA LEU A 238 -3.89 0.33 -19.18
C LEU A 238 -4.16 1.83 -19.20
#